data_AF-A0A0C3NH54-F1
#
_entry.id   AF-A0A0C3NH54-F1
#
_cell.length_a   1.000
_cell.length_b   1.000
_cell.length_c   1.000
_cell.angle_alpha   90.00
_cell.angle_beta   90.00
_cell.angle_gamma   90.00
#
_symmetry.space_group_name_H-M   'P 1'
#
loop_
_entity.id
_entity.type
_entity.pdbx_description
1 polymer ?
#
loop_
_entity_poly.entity_id
_entity_poly.type
_entity_poly.pdbx_seq_one_letter_code
_entity_poly.pdbx_strand_id
1 'polypeptide(L)'
;PGLLGLVDAYLGTLELTPVERKKIDKYLGLVRGRADGTLQTPATWIRSFVRSHPAYKLDSVVSQEINYDLLIAIDRIERGTLCAPELLPEGYSQPYLNGFH
;
A
#
# COMPACT_ATOMS: atom_id res chain seq x y z
N PRO A 1 9.34 8.43 -20.68
CA PRO A 1 10.45 7.45 -20.82
C PRO A 1 11.16 7.23 -19.47
N GLY A 2 11.24 5.98 -19.00
CA GLY A 2 11.82 5.61 -17.71
C GLY A 2 11.81 4.09 -17.53
N LEU A 3 12.37 3.56 -16.45
CA LEU A 3 12.53 2.11 -16.24
C LEU A 3 11.20 1.34 -16.39
N LEU A 4 10.10 1.88 -15.89
CA LEU A 4 8.78 1.25 -16.04
C LEU A 4 8.38 1.03 -17.51
N GLY A 5 8.67 1.99 -18.40
CA GLY A 5 8.37 1.83 -19.83
C GLY A 5 9.23 0.76 -20.49
N LEU A 6 10.46 0.55 -20.03
CA LEU A 6 11.32 -0.54 -20.50
C LEU A 6 10.79 -1.90 -20.01
N VAL A 7 10.33 -1.97 -18.76
CA VAL A 7 9.70 -3.16 -18.20
C VAL A 7 8.42 -3.50 -18.98
N ASP A 8 7.57 -2.50 -19.27
CA ASP A 8 6.34 -2.69 -20.05
C ASP A 8 6.64 -3.23 -21.47
N ALA A 9 7.68 -2.70 -22.14
CA ALA A 9 8.12 -3.18 -23.45
C ALA A 9 8.65 -4.62 -23.39
N TYR A 10 9.45 -4.95 -22.38
CA TYR A 10 9.98 -6.30 -22.19
C TYR A 10 8.86 -7.33 -21.92
N LEU A 11 7.90 -7.00 -21.06
CA LEU A 11 6.73 -7.84 -20.82
C LEU A 11 5.91 -8.07 -22.10
N GLY A 12 5.91 -7.11 -23.03
CA GLY A 12 5.30 -7.25 -24.35
C GLY A 12 6.00 -8.24 -25.28
N THR A 13 7.26 -8.60 -25.01
CA THR A 13 8.00 -9.61 -25.79
C THR A 13 7.85 -11.03 -25.25
N LEU A 14 7.29 -11.20 -24.06
CA LEU A 14 7.11 -12.51 -23.42
C LEU A 14 5.75 -13.12 -23.78
N GLU A 15 5.71 -14.43 -23.96
CA GLU A 15 4.46 -15.19 -24.14
C GLU A 15 3.77 -15.42 -22.79
N LEU A 16 3.16 -14.36 -22.24
CA LEU A 16 2.41 -14.41 -20.99
C LEU A 16 0.93 -14.66 -21.23
N THR A 17 0.30 -15.48 -20.40
CA THR A 17 -1.16 -15.58 -20.37
C THR A 17 -1.78 -14.27 -19.85
N PRO A 18 -3.06 -13.96 -20.18
CA PRO A 18 -3.73 -12.77 -19.65
C PRO A 18 -3.74 -12.70 -18.12
N VAL A 19 -3.78 -13.85 -17.44
CA VAL A 19 -3.78 -13.94 -15.97
C VAL A 19 -2.41 -13.57 -15.39
N GLU A 20 -1.33 -14.09 -15.96
CA GLU A 20 0.04 -13.76 -15.53
C GLU A 20 0.35 -12.29 -15.77
N ARG A 21 -0.02 -11.78 -16.95
CA ARG A 21 0.14 -10.36 -17.29
C ARG A 21 -0.58 -9.46 -16.29
N LYS A 22 -1.86 -9.75 -16.01
CA LYS A 22 -2.66 -8.99 -15.03
C LYS A 22 -2.04 -9.01 -13.62
N LYS A 23 -1.44 -10.13 -13.20
CA LYS A 23 -0.77 -10.23 -11.89
C LYS A 23 0.47 -9.33 -11.83
N ILE A 24 1.29 -9.31 -12.87
CA ILE A 24 2.46 -8.43 -12.96
C ILE A 24 2.03 -6.97 -13.01
N ASP A 25 1.03 -6.64 -13.83
CA ASP A 25 0.49 -5.28 -13.93
C ASP A 25 0.00 -4.75 -12.57
N LYS A 26 -0.56 -5.62 -11.71
CA LYS A 26 -0.95 -5.24 -10.34
C LYS A 26 0.25 -4.80 -9.49
N TYR A 27 1.36 -5.54 -9.53
CA TYR A 27 2.58 -5.17 -8.80
C TYR A 27 3.23 -3.90 -9.37
N LEU A 28 3.29 -3.78 -10.69
CA LEU A 28 3.82 -2.58 -11.34
C LEU A 28 2.95 -1.35 -11.09
N GLY A 29 1.63 -1.53 -10.97
CA GLY A 29 0.70 -0.47 -10.57
C GLY A 29 1.03 0.12 -9.21
N LEU A 30 1.36 -0.72 -8.21
CA LEU A 30 1.80 -0.26 -6.89
C LEU A 30 3.10 0.55 -6.96
N VAL A 31 4.09 0.06 -7.72
CA VAL A 31 5.37 0.76 -7.91
C VAL A 31 5.16 2.09 -8.61
N ARG A 32 4.35 2.11 -9.67
CA ARG A 32 4.02 3.31 -10.44
C ARG A 32 3.34 4.36 -9.56
N GLY A 33 2.31 3.96 -8.82
CA GLY A 33 1.57 4.89 -7.95
C GLY A 33 2.44 5.51 -6.86
N ARG A 34 3.42 4.77 -6.32
CA ARG A 34 4.38 5.33 -5.36
C ARG A 34 5.40 6.25 -6.02
N ALA A 35 5.79 5.95 -7.25
CA ALA A 35 6.78 6.73 -7.99
C ALA A 35 6.20 8.06 -8.53
N ASP A 36 4.92 8.08 -8.91
CA ASP A 36 4.23 9.28 -9.41
C ASP A 36 3.49 10.07 -8.31
N GLY A 37 3.42 9.51 -7.09
CA GLY A 37 2.83 10.16 -5.92
C GLY A 37 1.31 10.02 -5.80
N THR A 38 0.66 9.26 -6.68
CA THR A 38 -0.77 8.94 -6.54
C THR A 38 -1.06 8.00 -5.37
N LEU A 39 -0.06 7.20 -4.95
CA LEU A 39 -0.07 6.42 -3.72
C LEU A 39 1.01 6.90 -2.76
N GLN A 40 0.66 6.99 -1.48
CA GLN A 40 1.58 7.27 -0.40
C GLN A 40 2.55 6.11 -0.18
N THR A 41 3.77 6.46 0.22
CA THR A 41 4.67 5.47 0.84
C THR A 41 4.15 5.13 2.24
N PRO A 42 4.45 3.92 2.77
CA PRO A 42 4.13 3.59 4.16
C PRO A 42 4.66 4.64 5.16
N ALA A 43 5.87 5.18 4.93
CA ALA A 43 6.44 6.21 5.78
C ALA A 43 5.67 7.54 5.73
N THR A 44 5.17 7.94 4.55
CA THR A 44 4.30 9.12 4.40
C THR A 44 2.99 8.88 5.13
N TRP A 45 2.38 7.71 4.95
CA TRP A 45 1.11 7.35 5.57
C TRP A 45 1.19 7.31 7.09
N ILE A 46 2.18 6.61 7.65
CA ILE A 46 2.42 6.56 9.11
C ILE A 46 2.60 7.97 9.67
N ARG A 47 3.37 8.83 8.98
CA ARG A 47 3.58 10.21 9.43
C ARG A 47 2.28 11.01 9.40
N SER A 48 1.46 10.86 8.36
CA SER A 48 0.15 11.51 8.28
C SER A 48 -0.79 11.02 9.39
N PHE A 49 -0.85 9.71 9.63
CA PHE A 49 -1.61 9.10 10.70
C PHE A 49 -1.23 9.69 12.06
N VAL A 50 0.06 9.62 12.43
CA VAL A 50 0.57 10.16 13.70
C VAL A 50 0.27 11.65 13.82
N ARG A 51 0.52 12.45 12.77
CA ARG A 51 0.28 13.90 12.81
C ARG A 51 -1.19 14.27 12.95
N SER A 52 -2.11 13.42 12.48
CA SER A 52 -3.56 13.62 12.59
C SER A 52 -4.15 13.09 13.90
N HIS A 53 -3.37 12.34 14.68
CA HIS A 53 -3.85 11.70 15.90
C HIS A 53 -4.20 12.75 16.98
N PRO A 54 -5.39 12.69 17.63
CA PRO A 54 -5.80 13.69 18.62
C PRO A 54 -4.82 13.86 19.79
N ALA A 55 -4.18 12.77 20.22
CA ALA A 55 -3.18 12.78 21.29
C ALA A 55 -1.81 13.35 20.87
N TYR A 56 -1.56 13.63 19.58
CA TYR A 56 -0.27 14.12 19.10
C TYR A 56 -0.14 15.63 19.33
N LYS A 57 0.89 16.04 20.09
CA LYS A 57 1.06 17.42 20.54
C LYS A 57 2.00 18.24 19.67
N LEU A 58 2.28 17.78 18.44
CA LEU A 58 3.29 18.35 17.54
C LEU A 58 4.69 18.42 18.18
N ASP A 59 4.96 17.57 19.15
CA ASP A 59 6.19 17.50 19.96
C ASP A 59 7.16 16.41 19.46
N SER A 60 6.86 15.77 18.33
CA SER A 60 7.63 14.64 17.77
C SER A 60 7.66 13.40 18.65
N VAL A 61 6.76 13.30 19.65
CA VAL A 61 6.63 12.11 20.51
C VAL A 61 5.46 11.25 20.05
N VAL A 62 5.71 9.96 19.85
CA VAL A 62 4.68 8.96 19.61
C VAL A 62 4.37 8.28 20.93
N SER A 63 3.24 8.62 21.55
CA SER A 63 2.80 8.02 22.82
C SER A 63 2.36 6.56 22.61
N GLN A 64 2.21 5.81 23.71
CA GLN A 64 1.70 4.43 23.67
C GLN A 64 0.30 4.35 23.05
N GLU A 65 -0.56 5.34 23.31
CA GLU A 65 -1.90 5.45 22.71
C GLU A 65 -1.81 5.59 21.18
N ILE A 66 -1.02 6.54 20.68
CA ILE A 66 -0.82 6.74 19.23
C ILE A 66 -0.29 5.46 18.58
N ASN A 67 0.68 4.80 19.23
CA ASN A 67 1.27 3.57 18.72
C ASN A 67 0.26 2.42 18.70
N TYR A 68 -0.58 2.28 19.73
CA TYR A 68 -1.62 1.27 19.78
C TYR A 68 -2.63 1.47 18.64
N ASP A 69 -3.14 2.69 18.47
CA ASP A 69 -4.12 3.01 17.43
C ASP A 69 -3.53 2.83 16.02
N LEU A 70 -2.25 3.16 15.82
CA LEU A 70 -1.54 2.89 14.57
C LEU A 70 -1.50 1.39 14.25
N LEU A 71 -1.14 0.55 15.21
CA LEU A 71 -1.06 -0.90 15.00
C LEU A 71 -2.45 -1.50 14.74
N ILE A 72 -3.49 -1.03 15.43
CA ILE A 72 -4.87 -1.43 15.17
C ILE A 72 -5.31 -1.02 13.75
N ALA A 73 -4.98 0.19 13.31
CA ALA A 73 -5.29 0.64 11.95
C ALA A 73 -4.59 -0.24 10.90
N ILE A 74 -3.32 -0.56 11.09
CA ILE A 74 -2.55 -1.45 10.20
C ILE A 74 -3.16 -2.87 10.16
N ASP A 75 -3.49 -3.47 11.31
CA ASP A 75 -4.13 -4.79 11.37
C ASP A 75 -5.48 -4.80 10.61
N ARG A 76 -6.28 -3.74 10.78
CA ARG A 76 -7.55 -3.60 10.04
C ARG A 76 -7.34 -3.45 8.52
N ILE A 77 -6.30 -2.73 8.09
CA ILE A 77 -5.95 -2.62 6.67
C ILE A 77 -5.53 -3.97 6.10
N GLU A 78 -4.64 -4.69 6.78
CA GLU A 78 -4.18 -6.01 6.35
C GLU A 78 -5.34 -7.02 6.28
N ARG A 79 -6.28 -6.96 7.23
CA ARG A 79 -7.50 -7.79 7.20
C ARG A 79 -8.53 -7.36 6.15
N GLY A 80 -8.36 -6.20 5.54
CA GLY A 80 -9.34 -5.61 4.62
C GLY A 80 -10.61 -5.10 5.29
N THR A 81 -10.58 -4.83 6.60
CA THR A 81 -11.70 -4.21 7.35
C THR A 81 -11.60 -2.69 7.41
N LEU A 82 -10.44 -2.12 7.06
CA LEU A 82 -10.23 -0.69 6.84
C LEU A 82 -9.62 -0.47 5.45
N CYS A 83 -10.30 0.32 4.61
CA CYS A 83 -9.76 0.70 3.31
C CYS A 83 -8.81 1.90 3.46
N ALA A 84 -7.60 1.80 2.91
CA ALA A 84 -6.62 2.88 2.82
C ALA A 84 -6.25 3.13 1.34
N PRO A 85 -7.16 3.74 0.54
CA PRO A 85 -6.96 3.94 -0.90
C PRO A 85 -5.77 4.84 -1.23
N GLU A 86 -5.36 5.70 -0.29
CA GLU A 86 -4.16 6.52 -0.39
C GLU A 86 -2.86 5.71 -0.23
N LEU A 87 -2.90 4.52 0.39
CA LEU A 87 -1.73 3.69 0.66
C LEU A 87 -1.62 2.49 -0.28
N LEU A 88 -2.77 1.88 -0.61
CA LEU A 88 -2.84 0.61 -1.33
C LEU A 88 -3.80 0.70 -2.53
N PRO A 89 -3.45 0.08 -3.67
CA PRO A 89 -4.32 0.05 -4.83
C PRO A 89 -5.56 -0.82 -4.57
N GLU A 90 -6.62 -0.55 -5.34
CA GLU A 90 -7.86 -1.33 -5.27
C GLU A 90 -7.62 -2.84 -5.41
N GLY A 91 -8.28 -3.62 -4.57
CA GLY A 91 -8.15 -5.08 -4.56
C GLY A 91 -6.83 -5.62 -4.00
N TYR A 92 -5.99 -4.79 -3.36
CA TYR A 92 -4.83 -5.27 -2.59
C TYR A 92 -5.27 -6.05 -1.35
N SER A 93 -6.15 -5.47 -0.53
CA SER A 93 -6.70 -6.10 0.66
C SER A 93 -7.73 -7.15 0.25
N GLN A 94 -7.31 -8.40 0.09
CA GLN A 94 -8.25 -9.52 0.09
C GLN A 94 -8.49 -9.92 1.53
N PRO A 95 -9.75 -10.02 2.00
CA PRO A 95 -10.00 -10.53 3.32
C PRO A 95 -9.34 -11.91 3.42
N TYR A 96 -8.54 -12.13 4.47
CA TYR A 96 -7.96 -13.43 4.75
C TYR A 96 -9.08 -14.47 4.75
N LEU A 97 -9.19 -15.25 3.68
CA LEU A 97 -10.04 -16.41 3.63
C LEU A 97 -9.36 -17.49 4.50
N ASN A 98 -9.71 -17.48 5.79
CA ASN A 98 -9.54 -18.56 6.77
C ASN A 98 -8.22 -19.36 6.75
N GLY A 99 -7.33 -19.04 7.69
CA GLY A 99 -6.86 -20.06 8.66
C GLY A 99 -5.85 -21.12 8.21
N PHE A 100 -4.84 -20.81 7.40
CA PHE A 100 -3.66 -21.67 7.28
C PHE A 100 -2.36 -20.87 7.39
N HIS A 101 -1.74 -20.99 8.58
CA HIS A 101 -0.30 -21.05 8.73
C HIS A 101 0.16 -22.49 8.47
#